data_AF-A0AAN9F2U3-F1
#
_entry.id   AF-A0AAN9F2U3-F1
#
_cell.length_a   1.000
_cell.length_b   1.000
_cell.length_c   1.000
_cell.angle_alpha   90.00
_cell.angle_beta   90.00
_cell.angle_gamma   90.00
#
_symmetry.space_group_name_H-M   'P 1'
#
loop_
_entity.id
_entity.type
_entity.pdbx_description
1 polymer ?
#
loop_
_entity_poly.entity_id
_entity_poly.type
_entity_poly.pdbx_seq_one_letter_code
_entity_poly.pdbx_strand_id
1 'polypeptide(L)'
;MHDLLQEMGLNIVRQGIEDPGKRSRLRDIEEISDVFKNKKKGSDAVEGITLDLSRVAGILSLSADTFNMMINLRFLKLFTPSDKRAGKVDYPRDLNKISDKLRYLEWHGYSLKYLPSTFSAKMLVEIRMPHSHVIELWRGVQDVVNLEGIDLSECKQLKKLPDLK
;
A
#
# COMPACT_ATOMS: atom_id res chain seq x y z
N MET A 1 -8.30 9.83 -17.81
CA MET A 1 -7.85 10.99 -17.01
C MET A 1 -6.68 11.60 -17.74
N HIS A 2 -6.77 12.86 -18.14
CA HIS A 2 -5.78 13.53 -19.00
C HIS A 2 -4.47 13.82 -18.26
N ASP A 3 -3.31 13.68 -18.91
CA ASP A 3 -1.98 13.80 -18.28
C ASP A 3 -1.76 15.16 -17.60
N LEU A 4 -2.18 16.26 -18.24
CA LEU A 4 -2.19 17.61 -17.67
C LEU A 4 -2.90 17.72 -16.31
N LEU A 5 -4.06 17.09 -16.12
CA LEU A 5 -4.78 17.12 -14.84
C LEU A 5 -4.03 16.36 -13.75
N GLN A 6 -3.33 15.29 -14.12
CA GLN A 6 -2.49 14.54 -13.19
C GLN A 6 -1.25 15.34 -12.80
N GLU A 7 -0.59 16.00 -13.75
CA GLU A 7 0.56 16.87 -13.47
C GLU A 7 0.18 18.04 -12.57
N MET A 8 -0.95 18.70 -12.85
CA MET A 8 -1.47 19.76 -11.99
C MET A 8 -1.76 19.25 -10.58
N GLY A 9 -2.42 18.09 -10.45
CA GLY A 9 -2.67 17.47 -9.15
C GLY A 9 -1.40 17.15 -8.37
N LEU A 10 -0.36 16.67 -9.06
CA LEU A 10 0.95 16.39 -8.44
C LEU A 10 1.67 17.67 -8.01
N ASN A 11 1.63 18.72 -8.83
CA ASN A 11 2.24 20.01 -8.51
C ASN A 11 1.58 20.69 -7.31
N ILE A 12 0.25 20.54 -7.16
CA ILE A 12 -0.49 21.01 -5.98
C ILE A 12 -0.02 20.27 -4.71
N VAL A 13 0.24 18.97 -4.79
CA VAL A 13 0.76 18.22 -3.64
C VAL A 13 2.20 18.61 -3.31
N ARG A 14 3.00 18.95 -4.34
CA ARG A 14 4.39 19.37 -4.17
C ARG A 14 4.48 20.73 -3.48
N GLN A 15 3.78 21.77 -3.94
CA GLN A 15 3.65 23.10 -3.28
C GLN A 15 4.92 23.65 -2.55
N GLY A 16 6.13 23.37 -3.05
CA GLY A 16 7.39 23.78 -2.41
C GLY A 16 7.89 22.90 -1.24
N ILE A 17 7.22 21.80 -0.93
CA ILE A 17 7.67 20.79 0.04
C ILE A 17 8.75 19.93 -0.62
N GLU A 18 10.01 20.17 -0.26
CA GLU A 18 11.14 19.41 -0.82
C GLU A 18 11.15 17.96 -0.34
N ASP A 19 10.88 17.72 0.94
CA ASP A 19 10.86 16.38 1.55
C ASP A 19 9.60 15.60 1.12
N PRO A 20 9.74 14.54 0.31
CA PRO A 20 8.59 13.76 -0.12
C PRO A 20 7.83 13.17 1.07
N GLY A 21 8.51 12.79 2.14
CA GLY A 21 7.88 12.23 3.33
C GLY A 21 6.90 13.17 4.04
N LYS A 22 6.90 14.46 3.72
CA LYS A 22 5.99 15.48 4.28
C LYS A 22 4.85 15.87 3.33
N ARG A 23 4.76 15.25 2.16
CA ARG A 23 3.70 15.50 1.18
C ARG A 23 2.50 14.61 1.46
N SER A 24 1.30 15.11 1.15
CA SER A 24 0.08 14.35 1.38
C SER A 24 -0.12 13.18 0.43
N ARG A 25 0.49 13.23 -0.76
CA ARG A 25 0.45 12.14 -1.74
C ARG A 25 1.82 11.88 -2.35
N LEU A 26 2.14 10.59 -2.52
CA LEU A 26 3.34 10.12 -3.19
C LEU A 26 2.98 9.33 -4.44
N ARG A 27 3.65 9.65 -5.55
CA ARG A 27 3.51 8.93 -6.83
C ARG A 27 4.81 8.72 -7.57
N ASP A 28 5.81 9.55 -7.29
CA ASP A 28 7.12 9.46 -7.89
C ASP A 28 7.87 8.23 -7.35
N ILE A 29 8.50 7.49 -8.25
CA ILE A 29 9.09 6.19 -7.92
C ILE A 29 10.38 6.31 -7.12
N GLU A 30 11.20 7.32 -7.41
CA GLU A 30 12.43 7.56 -6.68
C GLU A 30 12.10 8.05 -5.26
N GLU A 31 11.14 8.97 -5.15
CA GLU A 31 10.65 9.50 -3.87
C GLU A 31 10.04 8.40 -2.98
N ILE A 32 9.15 7.56 -3.54
CA ILE A 32 8.55 6.46 -2.78
C ILE A 32 9.62 5.45 -2.35
N SER A 33 10.56 5.11 -3.25
CA SER A 33 11.63 4.16 -2.93
C SER A 33 12.53 4.67 -1.79
N ASP A 34 12.82 5.98 -1.77
CA ASP A 34 13.59 6.62 -0.70
C ASP A 34 12.81 6.66 0.63
N VAL A 35 11.52 6.99 0.58
CA VAL A 35 10.63 6.96 1.75
C VAL A 35 10.52 5.53 2.32
N PHE A 36 10.39 4.50 1.47
CA PHE A 36 10.23 3.12 1.93
C PHE A 36 11.50 2.52 2.56
N LYS A 37 12.67 2.88 2.04
CA LYS A 37 13.96 2.36 2.54
C LYS A 37 14.35 2.92 3.90
N ASN A 38 13.90 4.12 4.24
CA ASN A 38 14.32 4.81 5.46
C ASN A 38 13.20 4.86 6.49
N LYS A 39 13.36 4.12 7.59
CA LYS A 39 12.41 4.07 8.72
C LYS A 39 12.08 5.42 9.39
N LYS A 40 12.86 6.47 9.11
CA LYS A 40 12.63 7.85 9.60
C LYS A 40 12.00 8.76 8.55
N LYS A 41 11.80 8.28 7.32
CA LYS A 41 11.16 9.03 6.22
C LYS A 41 9.68 8.66 6.12
N GLY A 42 8.88 9.62 5.68
CA GLY A 42 7.43 9.61 5.85
C GLY A 42 7.01 10.45 7.06
N SER A 43 5.71 10.73 7.16
CA SER A 43 5.12 11.49 8.25
C SER A 43 3.62 11.28 8.29
N ASP A 44 2.97 11.84 9.30
CA ASP A 44 1.52 11.91 9.40
C ASP A 44 0.88 12.77 8.31
N ALA A 45 1.66 13.54 7.54
CA ALA A 45 1.16 14.23 6.36
C ALA A 45 0.78 13.25 5.25
N VAL A 46 1.46 12.09 5.13
CA VAL A 46 1.26 11.14 4.03
C VAL A 46 -0.09 10.44 4.17
N GLU A 47 -0.99 10.70 3.21
CA GLU A 47 -2.34 10.14 3.19
C GLU A 47 -2.58 9.21 2.00
N GLY A 48 -1.78 9.31 0.94
CA GLY A 48 -1.95 8.51 -0.27
C GLY A 48 -0.63 8.12 -0.93
N ILE A 49 -0.50 6.86 -1.32
CA ILE A 49 0.65 6.34 -2.06
C ILE A 49 0.14 5.57 -3.28
N THR A 50 0.70 5.89 -4.46
CA THR A 50 0.45 5.15 -5.69
C THR A 50 1.77 4.85 -6.38
N LEU A 51 2.08 3.56 -6.55
CA LEU A 51 3.29 3.10 -7.19
C LEU A 51 2.97 2.05 -8.25
N ASP A 52 3.43 2.29 -9.48
CA ASP A 52 3.50 1.28 -10.52
C ASP A 52 4.77 0.45 -10.31
N LEU A 53 4.60 -0.77 -9.79
CA LEU A 53 5.67 -1.71 -9.49
C LEU A 53 6.45 -2.13 -10.74
N SER A 54 5.87 -2.04 -11.95
CA SER A 54 6.59 -2.35 -13.20
C SER A 54 7.68 -1.34 -13.54
N ARG A 55 7.61 -0.14 -12.95
CA ARG A 55 8.60 0.92 -13.16
C ARG A 55 9.80 0.79 -12.23
N VAL A 56 9.77 -0.13 -11.27
CA VAL A 56 10.88 -0.37 -10.34
C VAL A 56 12.03 -1.03 -11.09
N ALA A 57 13.04 -0.23 -11.46
CA ALA A 57 14.21 -0.70 -12.22
C ALA A 57 15.18 -1.60 -11.41
N GLY A 58 15.05 -1.62 -10.07
CA GLY A 58 15.91 -2.38 -9.17
C GLY A 58 15.13 -3.16 -8.11
N ILE A 59 15.54 -3.03 -6.85
CA ILE A 59 14.84 -3.62 -5.70
C ILE A 59 14.15 -2.49 -4.91
N LEU A 60 12.83 -2.61 -4.77
CA LEU A 60 12.05 -1.84 -3.81
C LEU A 60 12.11 -2.57 -2.46
N SER A 61 12.94 -2.08 -1.54
CA SER A 61 13.09 -2.68 -0.21
C SER A 61 12.10 -2.09 0.78
N LEU A 62 11.35 -2.96 1.43
CA LEU A 62 10.46 -2.64 2.54
C LEU A 62 11.12 -3.06 3.84
N SER A 63 11.06 -2.19 4.85
CA SER A 63 11.36 -2.54 6.23
C SER A 63 10.09 -2.87 7.00
N ALA A 64 10.20 -3.53 8.16
CA ALA A 64 9.05 -3.81 9.02
C ALA A 64 8.32 -2.52 9.46
N ASP A 65 9.05 -1.41 9.54
CA ASP A 65 8.56 -0.10 10.00
C ASP A 65 8.14 0.85 8.87
N THR A 66 8.13 0.38 7.61
CA THR A 66 7.93 1.22 6.41
C THR A 66 6.76 2.20 6.53
N PHE A 67 5.63 1.77 7.10
CA PHE A 67 4.42 2.59 7.20
C PHE A 67 4.17 3.18 8.60
N ASN A 68 5.08 2.98 9.57
CA ASN A 68 4.83 3.34 10.97
C ASN A 68 4.57 4.84 11.17
N MET A 69 5.27 5.70 10.40
CA MET A 69 5.11 7.15 10.50
C MET A 69 3.91 7.68 9.71
N MET A 70 3.38 6.90 8.77
CA MET A 70 2.28 7.30 7.87
C MET A 70 0.93 7.01 8.52
N ILE A 71 0.75 7.51 9.74
CA ILE A 71 -0.42 7.18 10.59
C ILE A 71 -1.75 7.67 10.02
N ASN A 72 -1.71 8.60 9.04
CA ASN A 72 -2.89 9.09 8.33
C ASN A 72 -3.05 8.49 6.92
N LEU A 73 -2.33 7.42 6.58
CA LEU A 73 -2.45 6.77 5.28
C LEU A 73 -3.87 6.23 5.06
N ARG A 74 -4.55 6.74 4.03
CA ARG A 74 -5.92 6.36 3.64
C ARG A 74 -5.96 5.56 2.34
N PHE A 75 -4.95 5.73 1.49
CA PHE A 75 -4.90 5.11 0.16
C PHE A 75 -3.52 4.54 -0.10
N LEU A 76 -3.42 3.22 -0.31
CA LEU A 76 -2.19 2.54 -0.70
C LEU A 76 -2.47 1.72 -1.96
N LYS A 77 -1.80 2.06 -3.06
CA LYS A 77 -1.90 1.35 -4.34
C LYS A 77 -0.52 1.01 -4.88
N LEU A 78 -0.13 -0.25 -4.76
CA LEU A 78 1.10 -0.82 -5.28
C LEU A 78 0.70 -1.86 -6.34
N PHE A 79 0.70 -1.44 -7.61
CA PHE A 79 0.06 -2.20 -8.70
C PHE A 79 1.02 -2.44 -9.85
N THR A 80 0.68 -3.40 -10.70
CA THR A 80 1.41 -3.70 -11.94
C THR A 80 0.40 -3.71 -13.09
N PRO A 81 0.61 -2.92 -14.16
CA PRO A 81 -0.21 -2.99 -15.37
C PRO A 81 -0.24 -4.42 -15.94
N SER A 82 -1.38 -4.83 -16.49
CA SER A 82 -1.63 -6.22 -16.94
C SER A 82 -0.68 -6.70 -18.04
N ASP A 83 -0.17 -5.79 -18.85
CA ASP A 83 0.78 -6.03 -19.95
C ASP A 83 2.25 -6.01 -19.50
N LYS A 84 2.51 -5.75 -18.21
CA LYS A 84 3.86 -5.58 -17.66
C LYS A 84 4.17 -6.57 -16.55
N ARG A 85 5.47 -6.73 -16.28
CA ARG A 85 5.97 -7.50 -15.14
C ARG A 85 6.29 -6.57 -13.98
N ALA A 86 5.97 -7.01 -12.77
CA ALA A 86 6.36 -6.29 -11.57
C ALA A 86 7.89 -6.31 -11.43
N GLY A 87 8.46 -5.19 -11.00
CA GLY A 87 9.84 -5.15 -10.51
C GLY A 87 9.99 -5.93 -9.20
N LYS A 88 11.24 -6.08 -8.75
CA LYS A 88 11.52 -6.87 -7.54
C LYS A 88 11.20 -6.06 -6.28
N VAL A 89 10.41 -6.64 -5.39
CA VAL A 89 10.15 -6.10 -4.06
C VAL A 89 10.80 -7.02 -3.03
N ASP A 90 11.62 -6.44 -2.17
CA ASP A 90 12.23 -7.12 -1.03
C ASP A 90 11.40 -6.83 0.21
N TYR A 91 10.95 -7.89 0.88
CA TYR A 91 10.00 -7.81 1.97
C TYR A 91 10.69 -8.13 3.30
N PRO A 92 10.32 -7.45 4.40
CA PRO A 92 10.72 -7.89 5.73
C PRO A 92 10.06 -9.24 6.05
N ARG A 93 10.44 -9.85 7.18
CA ARG A 93 9.75 -11.05 7.66
C ARG A 93 8.25 -10.79 7.88
N ASP A 94 7.94 -9.65 8.49
CA ASP A 94 6.60 -9.17 8.80
C ASP A 94 6.56 -7.63 8.73
N LEU A 95 5.37 -7.06 8.53
CA LEU A 95 5.13 -5.61 8.65
C LEU A 95 4.54 -5.31 10.05
N ASN A 96 5.02 -4.25 10.69
CA ASN A 96 4.65 -3.92 12.07
C ASN A 96 3.28 -3.24 12.16
N LYS A 97 3.03 -2.28 11.27
CA LYS A 97 1.79 -1.50 11.27
C LYS A 97 1.47 -0.98 9.87
N ILE A 98 0.17 -0.84 9.59
CA ILE A 98 -0.40 0.02 8.55
C ILE A 98 -1.46 0.90 9.24
N SER A 99 -1.74 2.09 8.70
CA SER A 99 -2.69 3.02 9.32
C SER A 99 -4.09 2.41 9.49
N ASP A 100 -4.69 2.63 10.66
CA ASP A 100 -6.08 2.26 10.97
C ASP A 100 -7.11 3.15 10.25
N LYS A 101 -6.63 4.18 9.52
CA LYS A 101 -7.44 5.06 8.67
C LYS A 101 -7.45 4.61 7.20
N LEU A 102 -6.82 3.48 6.88
CA LEU A 102 -6.75 2.96 5.52
C LEU A 102 -8.15 2.67 4.99
N ARG A 103 -8.49 3.25 3.84
CA ARG A 103 -9.76 3.08 3.14
C ARG A 103 -9.62 2.22 1.89
N TYR A 104 -8.48 2.33 1.21
CA TYR A 104 -8.21 1.59 -0.01
C TYR A 104 -6.84 0.94 0.07
N LEU A 105 -6.80 -0.37 -0.18
CA LEU A 105 -5.57 -1.15 -0.26
C LEU A 105 -5.54 -1.93 -1.57
N GLU A 106 -4.66 -1.57 -2.49
CA GLU A 106 -4.32 -2.38 -3.65
C GLU A 106 -2.84 -2.75 -3.58
N TRP A 107 -2.54 -4.05 -3.56
CA TRP A 107 -1.17 -4.54 -3.45
C TRP A 107 -0.99 -5.82 -4.27
N HIS A 108 -0.52 -5.66 -5.51
CA HIS A 108 -0.28 -6.78 -6.42
C HIS A 108 0.95 -7.57 -5.98
N GLY A 109 0.82 -8.90 -5.92
CA GLY A 109 1.95 -9.78 -5.59
C GLY A 109 2.49 -9.59 -4.18
N TYR A 110 1.62 -9.28 -3.21
CA TYR A 110 2.02 -9.18 -1.81
C TYR A 110 2.57 -10.52 -1.31
N SER A 111 3.82 -10.54 -0.86
CA SER A 111 4.54 -11.80 -0.61
C SER A 111 4.43 -12.32 0.83
N LEU A 112 3.91 -11.51 1.75
CA LEU A 112 3.72 -11.93 3.14
C LEU A 112 2.44 -12.75 3.30
N LYS A 113 2.43 -13.59 4.33
CA LYS A 113 1.34 -14.55 4.57
C LYS A 113 0.08 -13.90 5.16
N TYR A 114 0.24 -12.76 5.83
CA TYR A 114 -0.80 -12.03 6.54
C TYR A 114 -0.54 -10.51 6.42
N LEU A 115 -1.58 -9.70 6.59
CA LEU A 115 -1.42 -8.29 6.96
C LEU A 115 -0.87 -8.18 8.40
N PRO A 116 -0.35 -7.01 8.82
CA PRO A 116 0.10 -6.81 10.19
C PRO A 116 -0.95 -7.27 11.21
N SER A 117 -0.53 -7.88 12.32
CA SER A 117 -1.47 -8.29 13.39
C SER A 117 -2.22 -7.11 14.02
N THR A 118 -1.67 -5.90 13.87
CA THR A 118 -2.24 -4.64 14.31
C THR A 118 -3.25 -4.05 13.33
N PHE A 119 -3.41 -4.65 12.14
CA PHE A 119 -4.30 -4.14 11.09
C PHE A 119 -5.76 -4.07 11.55
N SER A 120 -6.42 -2.96 11.24
CA SER A 120 -7.85 -2.75 11.46
C SER A 120 -8.57 -2.56 10.13
N ALA A 121 -9.59 -3.37 9.87
CA ALA A 121 -10.45 -3.23 8.68
C ALA A 121 -11.58 -2.21 8.87
N LYS A 122 -11.67 -1.54 10.04
CA LYS A 122 -12.82 -0.70 10.41
C LYS A 122 -13.13 0.40 9.41
N MET A 123 -12.10 1.04 8.84
CA MET A 123 -12.23 2.12 7.85
C MET A 123 -12.05 1.66 6.41
N LEU A 124 -11.75 0.37 6.20
CA LEU A 124 -11.43 -0.20 4.91
C LEU A 124 -12.69 -0.31 4.06
N VAL A 125 -12.63 0.24 2.84
CA VAL A 125 -13.72 0.21 1.85
C VAL A 125 -13.44 -0.82 0.76
N GLU A 126 -12.20 -0.91 0.28
CA GLU A 126 -11.83 -1.89 -0.74
C GLU A 126 -10.43 -2.44 -0.50
N ILE A 127 -10.28 -3.75 -0.66
CA ILE A 127 -9.00 -4.46 -0.63
C ILE A 127 -8.82 -5.30 -1.88
N ARG A 128 -7.70 -5.09 -2.57
CA ARG A 128 -7.31 -5.79 -3.79
C ARG A 128 -5.88 -6.28 -3.64
N MET A 129 -5.68 -7.59 -3.58
CA MET A 129 -4.35 -8.18 -3.42
C MET A 129 -4.14 -9.33 -4.40
N PRO A 130 -4.33 -9.13 -5.72
CA PRO A 130 -4.23 -10.22 -6.68
C PRO A 130 -2.82 -10.81 -6.72
N HIS A 131 -2.73 -12.11 -7.02
CA HIS A 131 -1.48 -12.86 -7.11
C HIS A 131 -0.64 -12.89 -5.83
N SER A 132 -1.26 -12.70 -4.66
CA SER A 132 -0.54 -12.62 -3.38
C SER A 132 -0.33 -13.99 -2.74
N HIS A 133 0.65 -14.07 -1.83
CA HIS A 133 0.95 -15.26 -1.00
C HIS A 133 0.18 -15.26 0.33
N VAL A 134 -0.85 -14.44 0.44
CA VAL A 134 -1.69 -14.39 1.64
C VAL A 134 -2.35 -15.75 1.86
N ILE A 135 -2.26 -16.25 3.10
CA ILE A 135 -2.95 -17.47 3.53
C ILE A 135 -4.31 -17.11 4.13
N GLU A 136 -4.34 -16.01 4.89
CA GLU A 136 -5.52 -15.33 5.44
C GLU A 136 -5.17 -13.84 5.48
N LEU A 137 -6.13 -12.94 5.26
CA LEU A 137 -5.86 -11.50 5.28
C LEU A 137 -5.43 -11.01 6.67
N TRP A 138 -6.20 -11.35 7.69
CA TRP A 138 -5.97 -10.98 9.08
C TRP A 138 -6.48 -12.10 9.99
N ARG A 139 -5.88 -12.23 11.18
CA ARG A 139 -6.32 -13.20 12.17
C ARG A 139 -7.42 -12.62 13.05
N GLY A 140 -8.36 -13.48 13.44
CA GLY A 140 -9.45 -13.12 14.32
C GLY A 140 -10.59 -12.39 13.60
N VAL A 141 -11.51 -11.83 14.39
CA VAL A 141 -12.67 -11.09 13.89
C VAL A 141 -12.28 -9.63 13.71
N GLN A 142 -12.65 -9.06 12.57
CA GLN A 142 -12.47 -7.64 12.27
C GLN A 142 -13.84 -6.98 12.15
N ASP A 143 -13.90 -5.69 12.47
CA ASP A 143 -15.02 -4.83 12.12
C ASP A 143 -14.85 -4.43 10.64
N VAL A 144 -15.74 -4.93 9.79
CA VAL A 144 -15.70 -4.71 8.33
C VAL A 144 -16.92 -3.91 7.84
N VAL A 145 -17.51 -3.08 8.71
CA VAL A 145 -18.76 -2.34 8.44
C VAL A 145 -18.74 -1.47 7.17
N ASN A 146 -17.56 -1.02 6.75
CA ASN A 146 -17.38 -0.16 5.57
C ASN A 146 -16.90 -0.92 4.33
N LEU A 147 -16.64 -2.23 4.44
CA LEU A 147 -16.00 -3.00 3.39
C LEU A 147 -17.00 -3.31 2.26
N GLU A 148 -16.74 -2.76 1.08
CA GLU A 148 -17.58 -2.89 -0.11
C GLU A 148 -16.99 -3.84 -1.15
N GLY A 149 -15.67 -4.04 -1.16
CA GLY A 149 -15.00 -4.83 -2.20
C GLY A 149 -13.78 -5.61 -1.72
N ILE A 150 -13.68 -6.86 -2.18
CA ILE A 150 -12.54 -7.75 -1.95
C ILE A 150 -12.14 -8.40 -3.27
N ASP A 151 -10.88 -8.22 -3.67
CA ASP A 151 -10.26 -8.89 -4.81
C ASP A 151 -9.02 -9.65 -4.32
N LEU A 152 -9.13 -10.98 -4.22
CA LEU A 152 -8.02 -11.89 -3.90
C LEU A 152 -7.74 -12.83 -5.06
N SER A 153 -7.99 -12.37 -6.29
CA SER A 153 -7.81 -13.17 -7.50
C SER A 153 -6.41 -13.77 -7.56
N GLU A 154 -6.31 -15.02 -7.99
CA GLU A 154 -5.04 -15.73 -8.16
C GLU A 154 -4.17 -15.86 -6.88
N CYS A 155 -4.76 -15.71 -5.68
CA CYS A 155 -4.09 -16.01 -4.41
C CYS A 155 -4.07 -17.53 -4.15
N LYS A 156 -3.12 -18.24 -4.78
CA LYS A 156 -3.06 -19.72 -4.75
C LYS A 156 -2.83 -20.34 -3.37
N GLN A 157 -2.37 -19.55 -2.39
CA GLN A 157 -2.10 -20.01 -1.02
C GLN A 157 -3.24 -19.67 -0.04
N LEU A 158 -4.28 -18.98 -0.50
CA LEU A 158 -5.40 -18.54 0.32
C LEU A 158 -6.16 -19.77 0.86
N LYS A 159 -6.23 -19.89 2.18
CA LYS A 159 -6.93 -21.00 2.86
C LYS A 159 -8.25 -20.59 3.48
N LYS A 160 -8.40 -19.31 3.80
CA LYS A 160 -9.56 -18.79 4.52
C LYS A 160 -9.90 -17.38 4.05
N LEU A 161 -11.18 -17.15 3.80
CA LEU A 161 -11.73 -15.83 3.52
C LEU A 161 -12.03 -15.10 4.84
N PRO A 162 -11.97 -13.75 4.84
CA PRO A 162 -12.40 -12.97 6.00
C PRO A 162 -13.87 -13.23 6.33
N ASP A 163 -14.21 -13.20 7.62
CA ASP A 163 -15.60 -13.26 8.08
C ASP A 163 -16.28 -11.91 7.78
N LEU A 164 -17.26 -11.92 6.87
CA LEU A 164 -18.00 -10.75 6.40
C LEU A 164 -19.40 -10.79 7.00
N LYS A 165 -19.51 -10.47 8.29
CA LYS A 165 -20.81 -10.42 8.99
C LYS A 165 -21.51 -9.10 8.79
#